data_AF-A0A920WBP2-F1
#
_entry.id   AF-A0A920WBP2-F1
#
_cell.length_a   1.000
_cell.length_b   1.000
_cell.length_c   1.000
_cell.angle_alpha   90.00
_cell.angle_beta   90.00
_cell.angle_gamma   90.00
#
_symmetry.space_group_name_H-M   'P 1'
#
loop_
_entity.id
_entity.type
_entity.pdbx_description
1 polymer ?
#
loop_
_entity_poly.entity_id
_entity_poly.type
_entity_poly.pdbx_seq_one_letter_code
_entity_poly.pdbx_strand_id
1 'polypeptide(L)'
;MRFLAILLAFCTASTALSNHHENVESSKSPFSKSALIKIAMSAAPTSISSNATIMDYDGTVLLQGDTQWMCMTGTDAQRINPGCMDLEWQKWNQRFMSGGGNDLKNQKFGQAYMLQGDVL
;
A
#
# COMPACT_ATOMS: atom_id res chain seq x y z
N MET A 1 5.23 -45.94 53.94
CA MET A 1 3.96 -45.38 54.46
C MET A 1 4.07 -43.89 54.25
N ARG A 2 3.48 -43.37 53.16
CA ARG A 2 2.20 -42.63 53.21
C ARG A 2 2.38 -41.44 54.16
N PHE A 3 2.58 -40.22 53.67
CA PHE A 3 1.47 -39.36 53.23
C PHE A 3 1.94 -38.24 52.28
N LEU A 4 1.11 -37.97 51.26
CA LEU A 4 0.93 -36.71 50.52
C LEU A 4 2.17 -36.15 49.78
N ALA A 5 2.37 -36.34 48.47
CA ALA A 5 1.53 -35.92 47.34
C ALA A 5 0.92 -34.52 47.52
N ILE A 6 1.32 -33.55 46.67
CA ILE A 6 0.46 -32.75 45.78
C ILE A 6 1.14 -31.44 45.34
N LEU A 7 1.24 -31.29 44.02
CA LEU A 7 1.24 -30.07 43.19
C LEU A 7 2.34 -29.02 43.40
N LEU A 8 3.24 -28.93 42.42
CA LEU A 8 3.52 -27.69 41.67
C LEU A 8 4.20 -28.10 40.35
N ALA A 9 3.38 -28.53 39.40
CA ALA A 9 3.76 -28.63 38.01
C ALA A 9 4.06 -27.22 37.50
N PHE A 10 5.34 -26.90 37.34
CA PHE A 10 5.78 -25.72 36.59
C PHE A 10 5.39 -25.92 35.13
N CYS A 11 4.17 -25.50 34.79
CA CYS A 11 3.78 -25.18 33.43
C CYS A 11 4.63 -23.99 32.97
N THR A 12 5.77 -24.26 32.34
CA THR A 12 6.44 -23.25 31.52
C THR A 12 5.52 -22.91 30.36
N ALA A 13 4.77 -21.83 30.52
CA ALA A 13 3.99 -21.22 29.46
C ALA A 13 4.95 -20.80 28.33
N SER A 14 4.97 -21.57 27.25
CA SER A 14 5.48 -21.08 25.98
C SER A 14 4.44 -20.11 25.43
N THR A 15 4.55 -18.85 25.81
CA THR A 15 3.95 -17.76 25.04
C THR A 15 4.78 -17.61 23.78
N ALA A 16 4.44 -18.38 22.75
CA ALA A 16 4.86 -18.07 21.40
C ALA A 16 4.15 -16.77 20.99
N LEU A 17 4.81 -15.62 21.23
CA LEU A 17 4.49 -14.38 20.55
C LEU A 17 4.87 -14.60 19.09
N SER A 18 3.90 -14.93 18.25
CA SER A 18 4.06 -14.85 16.80
C SER A 18 4.22 -13.38 16.42
N ASN A 19 5.45 -12.88 16.47
CA ASN A 19 5.83 -11.66 15.80
C ASN A 19 5.79 -11.93 14.30
N HIS A 20 4.65 -11.66 13.65
CA HIS A 20 4.58 -11.44 12.21
C HIS A 20 5.28 -10.11 11.89
N HIS A 21 6.61 -10.09 11.94
CA HIS A 21 7.41 -9.06 11.29
C HIS A 21 7.85 -9.65 9.95
N GLU A 22 7.03 -9.45 8.93
CA GLU A 22 7.41 -9.75 7.56
C GLU A 22 8.57 -8.83 7.20
N ASN A 23 9.72 -9.44 6.98
CA ASN A 23 10.92 -8.79 6.51
C ASN A 23 10.58 -8.27 5.10
N VAL A 24 10.32 -6.97 4.96
CA VAL A 24 10.16 -6.32 3.65
C VAL A 24 11.54 -6.29 3.01
N GLU A 25 11.98 -7.44 2.51
CA GLU A 25 13.04 -7.48 1.52
C GLU A 25 12.48 -6.75 0.28
N SER A 26 13.23 -5.74 -0.17
CA SER A 26 13.05 -5.07 -1.45
C SER A 26 13.26 -6.09 -2.58
N SER A 27 12.26 -6.94 -2.78
CA SER A 27 12.16 -7.89 -3.86
C SER A 27 11.85 -7.10 -5.13
N LYS A 28 12.84 -6.99 -6.01
CA LYS A 28 12.67 -6.43 -7.35
C LYS A 28 11.47 -7.09 -8.00
N SER A 29 10.48 -6.28 -8.39
CA SER A 29 9.23 -6.75 -9.01
C SER A 29 9.48 -7.79 -10.10
N PRO A 30 8.74 -8.92 -10.14
CA PRO A 30 8.89 -9.94 -11.19
C PRO A 30 8.39 -9.45 -12.56
N PHE A 31 7.68 -8.32 -12.60
CA PHE A 31 7.15 -7.72 -13.81
C PHE A 31 8.20 -6.87 -14.53
N SER A 32 8.11 -6.81 -15.85
CA SER A 32 8.90 -5.85 -16.62
C SER A 32 8.43 -4.42 -16.36
N LYS A 33 9.33 -3.44 -16.51
CA LYS A 33 9.00 -2.01 -16.41
C LYS A 33 7.78 -1.62 -17.27
N SER A 34 7.71 -2.13 -18.51
CA SER A 34 6.57 -1.86 -19.40
C SER A 34 5.27 -2.50 -18.91
N ALA A 35 5.34 -3.67 -18.26
CA ALA A 35 4.17 -4.31 -17.67
C ALA A 35 3.65 -3.49 -16.49
N LEU A 36 4.55 -3.05 -15.60
CA LEU A 36 4.20 -2.19 -14.46
C LEU A 36 3.57 -0.87 -14.91
N ILE A 37 4.11 -0.23 -15.96
CA ILE A 37 3.50 0.98 -16.52
C ILE A 37 2.07 0.72 -17.00
N LYS A 38 1.84 -0.38 -17.73
CA LYS A 38 0.49 -0.73 -18.21
C LYS A 38 -0.47 -1.00 -17.05
N ILE A 39 -0.02 -1.70 -16.01
CA ILE A 39 -0.81 -1.97 -14.81
C ILE A 39 -1.21 -0.65 -14.14
N ALA A 40 -0.26 0.23 -13.83
CA ALA A 40 -0.55 1.51 -13.19
C ALA A 40 -1.46 2.41 -14.05
N MET A 41 -1.22 2.48 -15.36
CA MET A 41 -2.06 3.29 -16.26
C MET A 41 -3.51 2.77 -16.37
N SER A 42 -3.76 1.49 -16.08
CA SER A 42 -5.11 0.90 -16.11
C SER A 42 -6.03 1.38 -14.99
N ALA A 43 -5.47 2.07 -13.98
CA ALA A 43 -6.23 2.61 -12.86
C ALA A 43 -7.21 3.72 -13.25
N ALA A 44 -6.97 4.42 -14.38
CA ALA A 44 -7.72 5.61 -14.78
C ALA A 44 -7.94 5.68 -16.32
N PRO A 45 -8.87 6.52 -16.81
CA PRO A 45 -9.02 6.77 -18.24
C PRO A 45 -7.73 7.33 -18.84
N THR A 46 -7.49 7.08 -20.14
CA THR A 46 -6.28 7.53 -20.82
C THR A 46 -6.07 9.05 -20.75
N SER A 47 -7.16 9.84 -20.71
CA SER A 47 -7.09 11.30 -20.54
C SER A 47 -6.48 11.76 -19.22
N ILE A 48 -6.40 10.86 -18.23
CA ILE A 48 -5.77 11.09 -16.93
C ILE A 48 -4.40 10.39 -16.88
N SER A 49 -4.34 9.12 -17.28
CA SER A 49 -3.14 8.29 -17.07
C SER A 49 -2.01 8.51 -18.09
N SER A 50 -2.27 9.06 -19.27
CA SER A 50 -1.25 9.19 -20.34
C SER A 50 -0.07 10.09 -19.95
N ASN A 51 -0.35 11.10 -19.12
CA ASN A 51 0.59 12.16 -18.77
C ASN A 51 0.84 12.22 -17.24
N ALA A 52 0.35 11.22 -16.51
CA ALA A 52 0.59 11.08 -15.08
C ALA A 52 2.02 10.60 -14.81
N THR A 53 2.54 10.91 -13.62
CA THR A 53 3.72 10.21 -13.13
C THR A 53 3.35 8.77 -12.80
N ILE A 54 4.11 7.81 -13.33
CA ILE A 54 3.86 6.38 -13.17
C ILE A 54 4.89 5.79 -12.21
N MET A 55 4.42 5.14 -11.15
CA MET A 55 5.24 4.62 -10.07
C MET A 55 4.87 3.15 -9.75
N ASP A 56 5.86 2.33 -9.39
CA ASP A 56 5.60 1.04 -8.71
C ASP A 56 5.27 1.31 -7.23
N TYR A 57 4.65 0.36 -6.53
CA TYR A 57 4.23 0.54 -5.14
C TYR A 57 5.41 0.77 -4.17
N ASP A 58 6.60 0.31 -4.56
CA ASP A 58 7.84 0.45 -3.79
C ASP A 58 8.44 1.87 -3.85
N GLY A 59 7.80 2.79 -4.59
CA GLY A 59 8.26 4.16 -4.78
C GLY A 59 9.12 4.36 -6.03
N THR A 60 9.42 3.30 -6.79
CA THR A 60 10.20 3.40 -8.03
C THR A 60 9.42 4.19 -9.07
N VAL A 61 9.95 5.34 -9.49
CA VAL A 61 9.40 6.10 -10.63
C VAL A 61 9.74 5.36 -11.93
N LEU A 62 8.70 4.87 -12.61
CA LEU A 62 8.81 4.14 -13.87
C LEU A 62 8.79 5.10 -15.06
N LEU A 63 7.93 6.13 -15.01
CA LEU A 63 7.82 7.15 -16.04
C LEU A 63 7.47 8.48 -15.40
N GLN A 64 8.24 9.52 -15.71
CA GLN A 64 7.95 10.88 -15.25
C GLN A 64 6.82 11.47 -16.09
N GLY A 65 5.77 11.97 -15.44
CA GLY A 65 4.70 12.73 -16.09
C GLY A 65 4.90 14.24 -15.98
N ASP A 66 4.06 14.99 -16.68
CA ASP A 66 4.02 16.46 -16.67
C ASP A 66 2.74 17.03 -16.04
N THR A 67 1.82 16.17 -15.62
CA THR A 67 0.62 16.53 -14.85
C THR A 67 0.82 16.30 -13.36
N GLN A 68 -0.14 16.77 -12.56
CA GLN A 68 -0.16 16.56 -11.11
C GLN A 68 -0.78 15.21 -10.70
N TRP A 69 -1.10 14.36 -11.66
CA TRP A 69 -1.60 13.00 -11.41
C TRP A 69 -0.45 12.03 -11.19
N MET A 70 -0.68 11.08 -10.29
CA MET A 70 0.22 9.98 -10.02
C MET A 70 -0.55 8.67 -10.11
N CYS A 71 -0.16 7.78 -11.03
CA CYS A 71 -0.70 6.43 -11.10
C CYS A 71 0.31 5.44 -10.53
N MET A 72 -0.16 4.58 -9.64
CA MET A 72 0.63 3.59 -8.92
C MET A 72 0.07 2.19 -9.16
N THR A 73 0.95 1.20 -9.18
CA THR A 73 0.54 -0.21 -9.16
C THR A 73 -0.02 -0.61 -7.79
N GLY A 74 -0.63 -1.79 -7.74
CA GLY A 74 -0.98 -2.46 -6.48
C GLY A 74 0.20 -2.73 -5.55
N THR A 75 -0.07 -2.82 -4.26
CA THR A 75 0.95 -3.07 -3.22
C THR A 75 1.33 -4.54 -3.05
N ASP A 76 0.52 -5.46 -3.58
CA ASP A 76 0.74 -6.89 -3.47
C ASP A 76 1.75 -7.40 -4.52
N ALA A 77 2.14 -8.67 -4.40
CA ALA A 77 3.12 -9.31 -5.29
C ALA A 77 2.67 -9.37 -6.77
N GLN A 78 1.37 -9.41 -7.04
CA GLN A 78 0.75 -9.45 -8.37
C GLN A 78 0.41 -8.06 -8.90
N ARG A 79 0.61 -7.00 -8.09
CA ARG A 79 0.36 -5.59 -8.46
C ARG A 79 -1.08 -5.30 -8.85
N ILE A 80 -2.02 -6.05 -8.29
CA ILE A 80 -3.46 -5.90 -8.50
C ILE A 80 -3.98 -4.65 -7.78
N ASN A 81 -5.10 -4.10 -8.22
CA ASN A 81 -5.74 -2.91 -7.62
C ASN A 81 -4.91 -1.62 -7.76
N PRO A 82 -4.46 -1.28 -8.99
CA PRO A 82 -3.75 -0.04 -9.23
C PRO A 82 -4.65 1.18 -8.97
N GLY A 83 -4.04 2.26 -8.49
CA GLY A 83 -4.71 3.53 -8.19
C GLY A 83 -4.10 4.68 -9.00
N CYS A 84 -4.89 5.70 -9.30
CA CYS A 84 -4.37 6.96 -9.84
C CYS A 84 -5.00 8.17 -9.15
N MET A 85 -4.16 9.03 -8.58
CA MET A 85 -4.57 10.04 -7.62
C MET A 85 -4.09 11.41 -8.05
N ASP A 86 -4.97 12.41 -7.95
CA ASP A 86 -4.57 13.79 -8.14
C ASP A 86 -3.76 14.32 -6.94
N LEU A 87 -3.25 15.54 -7.08
CA LEU A 87 -2.42 16.15 -6.06
C LEU A 87 -3.14 16.40 -4.74
N GLU A 88 -4.43 16.74 -4.76
CA GLU A 88 -5.15 17.06 -3.53
C GLU A 88 -5.46 15.79 -2.73
N TRP A 89 -5.76 14.68 -3.42
CA TRP A 89 -5.83 13.36 -2.81
C TRP A 89 -4.48 12.93 -2.24
N GLN A 90 -3.38 13.11 -2.97
CA GLN A 90 -2.03 12.79 -2.48
C GLN A 90 -1.70 13.56 -1.19
N LYS A 91 -1.98 14.86 -1.15
CA LYS A 91 -1.79 15.69 0.05
C LYS A 91 -2.65 15.20 1.22
N TRP A 92 -3.90 14.81 0.95
CA TRP A 92 -4.77 14.23 1.98
C TRP A 92 -4.20 12.92 2.52
N ASN A 93 -3.79 12.00 1.65
CA ASN A 93 -3.23 10.72 2.05
C ASN A 93 -1.96 10.90 2.88
N GLN A 94 -1.09 11.84 2.51
CA GLN A 94 0.12 12.17 3.29
C GLN A 94 -0.23 12.63 4.71
N ARG A 95 -1.21 13.53 4.87
CA ARG A 95 -1.66 13.99 6.20
C ARG A 95 -2.29 12.87 7.00
N PHE A 96 -3.11 12.04 6.36
CA PHE A 96 -3.76 10.91 7.00
C PHE A 96 -2.73 9.92 7.56
N MET A 97 -1.75 9.54 6.73
CA MET A 97 -0.67 8.62 7.12
C MET A 97 0.25 9.21 8.20
N SER A 98 0.40 10.54 8.27
CA SER A 98 1.18 11.21 9.32
C SER A 98 0.40 11.44 10.62
N GLY A 99 -0.85 10.98 10.74
CA GLY A 99 -1.72 11.27 11.88
C GLY A 99 -2.12 12.75 12.01
N GLY A 100 -2.01 13.52 10.93
CA GLY A 100 -2.37 14.92 10.89
C GLY A 100 -3.88 15.14 10.86
N GLY A 101 -4.33 16.30 11.36
CA GLY A 101 -5.72 16.73 11.28
C GLY A 101 -6.14 17.11 9.85
N ASN A 102 -7.45 17.07 9.59
CA ASN A 102 -8.04 17.55 8.34
C ASN A 102 -8.75 18.89 8.54
N ASP A 103 -8.21 19.95 7.96
CA ASP A 103 -8.88 21.25 7.86
C ASP A 103 -9.88 21.24 6.71
N LEU A 104 -11.08 20.73 6.98
CA LEU A 104 -12.15 20.59 6.00
C LEU A 104 -12.58 21.93 5.37
N LYS A 105 -12.30 23.08 6.01
CA LYS A 105 -12.71 24.39 5.49
C LYS A 105 -11.79 24.91 4.40
N ASN A 106 -10.49 24.59 4.48
CA ASN A 106 -9.47 25.10 3.57
C ASN A 106 -8.94 24.04 2.58
N GLN A 107 -9.41 22.79 2.66
CA GLN A 107 -9.02 21.72 1.74
C GLN A 107 -9.79 21.80 0.41
N LYS A 108 -9.07 21.53 -0.68
CA LYS A 108 -9.66 21.37 -2.01
C LYS A 108 -10.16 19.94 -2.20
N PHE A 109 -11.10 19.78 -3.12
CA PHE A 109 -11.52 18.47 -3.59
C PHE A 109 -10.34 17.72 -4.22
N GLY A 110 -10.21 16.43 -3.88
CA GLY A 110 -9.24 15.52 -4.47
C GLY A 110 -9.93 14.29 -5.04
N GLN A 111 -9.45 13.85 -6.19
CA GLN A 111 -9.95 12.71 -6.95
C GLN A 111 -8.93 11.58 -6.97
N ALA A 112 -9.42 10.36 -6.76
CA ALA A 112 -8.71 9.12 -7.07
C ALA A 112 -9.55 8.25 -8.00
N TYR A 113 -8.86 7.47 -8.85
CA TYR A 113 -9.42 6.42 -9.68
C TYR A 113 -8.83 5.07 -9.29
N MET A 114 -9.68 4.05 -9.22
CA MET A 114 -9.33 2.64 -9.06
C MET A 114 -10.22 1.82 -10.00
N LEU A 115 -10.13 2.07 -11.31
CA LEU A 115 -11.04 1.48 -12.29
C LEU A 115 -10.99 -0.05 -12.36
N GLN A 116 -9.89 -0.65 -11.93
CA GLN A 116 -9.76 -2.11 -11.84
C GLN A 116 -10.41 -2.69 -10.58
N GLY A 117 -10.86 -1.83 -9.66
CA GLY A 117 -11.42 -2.24 -8.37
C GLY A 117 -10.37 -2.67 -7.35
N ASP A 118 -10.87 -3.28 -6.28
CA ASP A 118 -10.09 -3.99 -5.27
C ASP A 118 -10.34 -5.50 -5.42
N VAL A 119 -9.48 -6.35 -4.86
CA VAL A 119 -9.78 -7.78 -4.77
C VAL A 119 -10.51 -8.06 -3.45
N LEU A 120 -11.57 -8.85 -3.53
CA LEU A 120 -12.34 -9.34 -2.38
C LEU A 120 -11.61 -10.46 -1.64
#